data_AF-A0A2I1GNF1-F1
#
_entry.id   AF-A0A2I1GNF1-F1
#
_cell.length_a   1.000
_cell.length_b   1.000
_cell.length_c   1.000
_cell.angle_alpha   90.00
_cell.angle_beta   90.00
_cell.angle_gamma   90.00
#
_symmetry.space_group_name_H-M   'P 1'
#
loop_
_entity.id
_entity.type
_entity.pdbx_description
1 polymer ?
#
loop_
_entity_poly.entity_id
_entity_poly.type
_entity_poly.pdbx_seq_one_letter_code
_entity_poly.pdbx_strand_id
1 'polypeptide(L)'
;MMKFVVREWAELISDPISMGEQDQRIFEHADLPAVIDKLSVTLRLKIRSHSTDWATILHKGTGHPVRTPGLWLAAHKSTLCPQFTGNWQNCVALDINEGLLLNRWYHLAYTLSDPEKRLDFYLDGEWVGFNSIKNVKTQKVVFNDAPLHIGRAFTHIGFNGEISNVRYFNWRLSAEEVKEDFFNEFQKKPIVYGSKIAIVHVSTGKYLSTKGIKYDLGRDNQQFMVICNDREIDLKNDVWTITRAKGTRVILGDPVSLDTIVVLEHQATGLNLHSHDTSHEKFTPISKHQQVTLCGIGNTDDEWRIQRFNHDSGHLMNGDIISLFHVNTNKPLYSHTILLGDGSQEVSCHGDGSETNNKWRIELIG
;
A
#
# COMPACT_ATOMS: atom_id res chain seq x y z
N MET A 1 30.77 10.02 5.12
CA MET A 1 29.43 10.05 5.74
C MET A 1 28.73 8.78 5.27
N MET A 2 28.53 7.77 6.12
CA MET A 2 27.74 6.58 5.73
C MET A 2 26.33 7.07 5.44
N LYS A 3 25.90 7.00 4.17
CA LYS A 3 24.49 7.16 3.83
C LYS A 3 23.77 6.00 4.50
N PHE A 4 22.99 6.26 5.54
CA PHE A 4 22.04 5.28 6.04
C PHE A 4 21.16 4.86 4.87
N VAL A 5 21.11 3.56 4.57
CA VAL A 5 20.23 3.03 3.52
C VAL A 5 18.85 2.97 4.13
N VAL A 6 18.02 3.98 3.83
CA VAL A 6 16.60 3.97 4.21
C VAL A 6 15.92 2.88 3.39
N ARG A 7 15.20 1.97 4.06
CA ARG A 7 14.35 1.00 3.38
C ARG A 7 13.17 1.75 2.76
N GLU A 8 13.12 1.75 1.44
CA GLU A 8 12.10 2.44 0.65
C GLU A 8 11.50 1.46 -0.35
N TRP A 9 10.20 1.57 -0.55
CA TRP A 9 9.46 0.77 -1.51
C TRP A 9 8.42 1.64 -2.23
N ALA A 10 8.04 1.21 -3.42
CA ALA A 10 7.01 1.86 -4.22
C ALA A 10 6.00 0.82 -4.74
N GLU A 11 4.72 1.16 -4.68
CA GLU A 11 3.67 0.44 -5.39
C GLU A 11 3.52 1.03 -6.79
N LEU A 12 3.91 0.26 -7.80
CA LEU A 12 3.92 0.68 -9.21
C LEU A 12 2.59 0.40 -9.89
N ILE A 13 1.92 -0.69 -9.49
CA ILE A 13 0.58 -1.07 -9.94
C ILE A 13 -0.18 -1.58 -8.72
N SER A 14 -1.25 -0.91 -8.33
CA SER A 14 -2.11 -1.33 -7.21
C SER A 14 -3.17 -2.31 -7.71
N ASP A 15 -4.14 -1.82 -8.47
CA ASP A 15 -5.31 -2.60 -8.90
C ASP A 15 -4.99 -3.55 -10.08
N PRO A 16 -5.76 -4.64 -10.25
CA PRO A 16 -5.62 -5.52 -11.40
C PRO A 16 -5.82 -4.81 -12.72
N ILE A 17 -4.83 -4.91 -13.61
CA ILE A 17 -4.91 -4.46 -14.99
C ILE A 17 -4.79 -5.65 -15.94
N SER A 18 -5.50 -5.61 -17.06
CA SER A 18 -5.29 -6.57 -18.16
C SER A 18 -4.11 -6.14 -19.02
N MET A 19 -3.28 -7.09 -19.44
CA MET A 19 -2.11 -6.90 -20.31
C MET A 19 -2.16 -7.93 -21.44
N GLY A 20 -2.10 -7.47 -22.68
CA GLY A 20 -1.85 -8.28 -23.86
C GLY A 20 -0.36 -8.38 -24.20
N GLU A 21 -0.03 -9.25 -25.16
CA GLU A 21 1.36 -9.58 -25.52
C GLU A 21 2.17 -8.40 -26.09
N GLN A 22 1.49 -7.34 -26.55
CA GLN A 22 2.14 -6.12 -27.06
C GLN A 22 2.15 -4.96 -26.05
N ASP A 23 1.45 -5.13 -24.92
CA ASP A 23 1.30 -4.07 -23.92
C ASP A 23 2.57 -3.94 -23.07
N GLN A 24 2.87 -2.70 -22.70
CA GLN A 24 3.98 -2.37 -21.83
C GLN A 24 3.62 -1.24 -20.86
N ARG A 25 4.13 -1.33 -19.64
CA ARG A 25 4.25 -0.20 -18.70
C ARG A 25 5.72 0.06 -18.45
N ILE A 26 6.13 1.32 -18.46
CA ILE A 26 7.51 1.73 -18.26
C ILE A 26 7.55 2.63 -17.03
N PHE A 27 8.44 2.32 -16.10
CA PHE A 27 8.72 3.11 -14.91
C PHE A 27 10.16 3.61 -15.00
N GLU A 28 10.33 4.93 -15.04
CA GLU A 28 11.64 5.56 -15.14
C GLU A 28 12.47 5.27 -13.89
N HIS A 29 13.80 5.19 -14.06
CA HIS A 29 14.66 4.85 -12.94
C HIS A 29 14.56 5.83 -11.77
N ALA A 30 14.36 7.11 -12.07
CA ALA A 30 14.22 8.17 -11.07
C ALA A 30 12.97 8.02 -10.18
N ASP A 31 11.95 7.28 -10.66
CA ASP A 31 10.71 7.03 -9.92
C ASP A 31 10.77 5.76 -9.06
N LEU A 32 11.87 5.00 -9.16
CA LEU A 32 12.07 3.77 -8.41
C LEU A 32 12.92 4.04 -7.16
N PRO A 33 12.63 3.35 -6.03
CA PRO A 33 13.50 3.36 -4.86
C PRO A 33 14.96 3.08 -5.22
N ALA A 34 15.86 3.91 -4.70
CA ALA A 34 17.29 3.84 -5.04
C ALA A 34 17.91 2.54 -4.54
N VAL A 35 18.42 1.72 -5.47
CA VAL A 35 19.07 0.43 -5.20
C VAL A 35 20.59 0.61 -5.15
N ILE A 36 21.21 0.03 -4.13
CA ILE A 36 22.68 0.00 -4.00
C ILE A 36 23.21 -1.37 -4.40
N ASP A 37 22.80 -2.42 -3.68
CA ASP A 37 23.38 -3.76 -3.83
C ASP A 37 22.37 -4.90 -3.60
N LYS A 38 21.09 -4.55 -3.42
CA LYS A 38 19.98 -5.48 -3.17
C LYS A 38 18.66 -4.86 -3.57
N LEU A 39 17.71 -5.69 -4.01
CA LEU A 39 16.35 -5.27 -4.33
C LEU A 39 15.40 -6.45 -4.22
N SER A 40 14.10 -6.14 -4.15
CA SER A 40 13.05 -7.12 -4.36
C SER A 40 11.95 -6.57 -5.25
N VAL A 41 11.24 -7.47 -5.92
CA VAL A 41 9.99 -7.15 -6.60
C VAL A 41 8.95 -8.19 -6.21
N THR A 42 7.78 -7.74 -5.76
CA THR A 42 6.61 -8.61 -5.57
C THR A 42 5.52 -8.19 -6.54
N LEU A 43 4.70 -9.15 -6.99
CA LEU A 43 3.57 -8.91 -7.87
C LEU A 43 2.57 -10.06 -7.83
N ARG A 44 1.33 -9.80 -8.23
CA ARG A 44 0.39 -10.87 -8.59
C ARG A 44 0.27 -11.02 -10.09
N LEU A 45 0.20 -12.25 -10.55
CA LEU A 45 0.09 -12.58 -11.96
C LEU A 45 -0.99 -13.63 -12.19
N LYS A 46 -1.80 -13.43 -13.23
CA LYS A 46 -2.73 -14.42 -13.77
C LYS A 46 -2.60 -14.46 -15.27
N ILE A 47 -2.14 -15.58 -15.83
CA ILE A 47 -1.99 -15.74 -17.28
C ILE A 47 -3.25 -16.33 -17.91
N ARG A 48 -3.61 -15.88 -19.11
CA ARG A 48 -4.78 -16.36 -19.88
C ARG A 48 -4.40 -17.37 -20.96
N SER A 49 -3.16 -17.30 -21.46
CA SER A 49 -2.63 -18.24 -22.45
C SER A 49 -1.14 -18.50 -22.24
N HIS A 50 -0.69 -19.65 -22.74
CA HIS A 50 0.73 -19.93 -22.86
C HIS A 50 1.25 -19.37 -24.19
N SER A 51 2.31 -18.57 -24.13
CA SER A 51 2.98 -18.06 -25.33
C SER A 51 3.77 -19.18 -26.02
N THR A 52 3.89 -19.12 -27.35
CA THR A 52 4.76 -20.02 -28.12
C THR A 52 6.24 -19.64 -28.04
N ASP A 53 6.55 -18.46 -27.52
CA ASP A 53 7.90 -17.97 -27.27
C ASP A 53 8.03 -17.46 -25.81
N TRP A 54 9.22 -17.07 -25.40
CA TRP A 54 9.47 -16.40 -24.13
C TRP A 54 8.63 -15.13 -23.99
N ALA A 55 7.94 -15.02 -22.86
CA ALA A 55 7.11 -13.86 -22.54
C ALA A 55 7.69 -13.11 -21.33
N THR A 56 7.85 -11.80 -21.46
CA THR A 56 8.37 -10.92 -20.42
C THR A 56 7.26 -10.58 -19.41
N ILE A 57 7.56 -10.78 -18.12
CA ILE A 57 6.76 -10.21 -17.03
C ILE A 57 7.36 -8.85 -16.66
N LEU A 58 8.67 -8.81 -16.40
CA LEU A 58 9.40 -7.57 -16.17
C LEU A 58 10.85 -7.63 -16.65
N HIS A 59 11.40 -6.47 -17.01
CA HIS A 59 12.80 -6.28 -17.40
C HIS A 59 13.26 -4.86 -17.06
N LYS A 60 14.22 -4.72 -16.14
CA LYS A 60 14.94 -3.46 -15.90
C LYS A 60 16.34 -3.50 -16.54
N GLY A 61 16.58 -2.64 -17.50
CA GLY A 61 17.85 -2.61 -18.24
C GLY A 61 17.78 -1.98 -19.61
N THR A 62 18.85 -2.10 -20.38
CA THR A 62 19.01 -1.52 -21.74
C THR A 62 18.96 -2.58 -22.85
N GLY A 63 18.35 -3.74 -22.57
CA GLY A 63 18.20 -4.85 -23.51
C GLY A 63 18.95 -6.11 -23.07
N HIS A 64 19.43 -6.89 -24.04
CA HIS A 64 19.96 -8.23 -23.76
C HIS A 64 21.09 -8.29 -22.71
N PRO A 65 22.08 -7.36 -22.64
CA PRO A 65 23.20 -7.50 -21.71
C PRO A 65 22.87 -7.09 -20.27
N VAL A 66 21.80 -6.32 -20.04
CA VAL A 66 21.48 -5.75 -18.72
C VAL A 66 20.02 -6.03 -18.39
N ARG A 67 19.77 -6.83 -17.35
CA ARG A 67 18.44 -7.31 -16.96
C ARG A 67 18.26 -7.52 -15.45
N THR A 68 18.58 -6.51 -14.66
CA THR A 68 18.51 -6.60 -13.19
C THR A 68 17.47 -5.64 -12.63
N PRO A 69 16.30 -6.11 -12.14
CA PRO A 69 15.81 -7.50 -12.24
C PRO A 69 15.21 -7.84 -13.61
N GLY A 70 15.10 -9.14 -13.89
CA GLY A 70 14.38 -9.67 -15.04
C GLY A 70 13.57 -10.90 -14.66
N LEU A 71 12.36 -11.03 -15.20
CA LEU A 71 11.49 -12.20 -14.98
C LEU A 71 10.73 -12.52 -16.26
N TRP A 72 10.88 -13.77 -16.71
CA TRP A 72 10.20 -14.29 -17.90
C TRP A 72 9.40 -15.54 -17.60
N LEU A 73 8.47 -15.82 -18.50
CA LEU A 73 7.81 -17.10 -18.66
C LEU A 73 8.42 -17.81 -19.87
N ALA A 74 8.86 -19.06 -19.69
CA ALA A 74 9.32 -19.86 -20.82
C ALA A 74 8.17 -20.25 -21.74
N ALA A 75 8.50 -20.52 -23.00
CA ALA A 75 7.56 -20.94 -24.03
C ALA A 75 6.74 -22.18 -23.62
N HIS A 76 5.49 -22.23 -24.10
CA HIS A 76 4.51 -23.32 -24.04
C HIS A 76 3.99 -23.71 -22.64
N LYS A 77 4.83 -23.68 -21.60
CA LYS A 77 4.45 -24.09 -20.24
C LYS A 77 4.38 -22.94 -19.26
N SER A 78 4.88 -21.76 -19.63
CA SER A 78 4.95 -20.60 -18.74
C SER A 78 5.64 -20.93 -17.41
N THR A 79 6.75 -21.67 -17.48
CA THR A 79 7.64 -21.87 -16.32
C THR A 79 8.35 -20.57 -16.02
N LEU A 80 8.49 -20.24 -14.73
CA LEU A 80 9.11 -19.01 -14.29
C LEU A 80 10.62 -19.07 -14.45
N CYS A 81 11.19 -18.01 -15.02
CA CYS A 81 12.63 -17.85 -15.19
C CYS A 81 13.07 -16.48 -14.66
N PRO A 82 13.32 -16.36 -13.34
CA PRO A 82 13.96 -15.21 -12.75
C PRO A 82 15.41 -15.07 -13.23
N GLN A 83 15.84 -13.87 -13.59
CA GLN A 83 17.20 -13.62 -14.07
C GLN A 83 17.79 -12.31 -13.54
N PHE A 84 19.12 -12.26 -13.48
CA PHE A 84 19.89 -11.03 -13.27
C PHE A 84 21.16 -11.02 -14.12
N THR A 85 21.79 -9.86 -14.19
CA THR A 85 23.09 -9.67 -14.84
C THR A 85 24.21 -9.73 -13.80
N GLY A 86 25.24 -10.52 -14.07
CA GLY A 86 26.48 -10.54 -13.31
C GLY A 86 27.67 -10.05 -14.15
N ASN A 87 28.74 -9.59 -13.49
CA ASN A 87 29.95 -9.15 -14.20
C ASN A 87 30.71 -10.29 -14.93
N TRP A 88 30.29 -11.55 -14.76
CA TRP A 88 30.83 -12.72 -15.43
C TRP A 88 29.91 -13.31 -16.51
N GLN A 89 28.61 -13.00 -16.45
CA GLN A 89 27.59 -13.58 -17.31
C GLN A 89 26.38 -12.64 -17.38
N ASN A 90 25.98 -12.29 -18.60
CA ASN A 90 24.92 -11.31 -18.83
C ASN A 90 23.52 -11.79 -18.42
N CYS A 91 23.33 -13.11 -18.36
CA CYS A 91 22.09 -13.77 -17.97
C CYS A 91 22.41 -14.90 -16.99
N VAL A 92 22.19 -14.64 -15.71
CA VAL A 92 22.20 -15.66 -14.65
C VAL A 92 20.75 -15.98 -14.35
N ALA A 93 20.30 -17.16 -14.76
CA ALA A 93 18.92 -17.60 -14.64
C ALA A 93 18.71 -18.58 -13.49
N LEU A 94 17.51 -18.56 -12.93
CA LEU A 94 16.95 -19.61 -12.09
C LEU A 94 15.82 -20.25 -12.88
N ASP A 95 15.88 -21.55 -13.14
CA ASP A 95 14.79 -22.25 -13.80
C ASP A 95 13.89 -22.90 -12.76
N ILE A 96 12.61 -22.51 -12.74
CA ILE A 96 11.59 -23.08 -11.86
C ILE A 96 10.75 -24.03 -12.70
N ASN A 97 10.88 -25.33 -12.43
CA ASN A 97 10.41 -26.38 -13.34
C ASN A 97 8.88 -26.50 -13.46
N GLU A 98 8.11 -25.91 -12.55
CA GLU A 98 6.65 -25.96 -12.58
C GLU A 98 6.06 -24.76 -13.33
N GLY A 99 5.27 -25.06 -14.37
CA GLY A 99 4.58 -24.06 -15.17
C GLY A 99 3.36 -23.49 -14.46
N LEU A 100 3.09 -22.19 -14.65
CA LEU A 100 1.89 -21.57 -14.11
C LEU A 100 0.63 -22.12 -14.79
N LEU A 101 -0.43 -22.33 -14.02
CA LEU A 101 -1.74 -22.70 -14.57
C LEU A 101 -2.46 -21.47 -15.12
N LEU A 102 -3.24 -21.68 -16.17
CA LEU A 102 -4.06 -20.62 -16.77
C LEU A 102 -5.18 -20.19 -15.83
N ASN A 103 -5.53 -18.91 -15.89
CA ASN A 103 -6.62 -18.25 -15.18
C ASN A 103 -6.58 -18.38 -13.65
N ARG A 104 -5.41 -18.67 -13.08
CA ARG A 104 -5.15 -18.67 -11.64
C ARG A 104 -4.25 -17.50 -11.26
N TRP A 105 -4.60 -16.82 -10.15
CA TRP A 105 -3.73 -15.83 -9.54
C TRP A 105 -2.60 -16.50 -8.77
N TYR A 106 -1.40 -15.97 -8.96
CA TYR A 106 -0.19 -16.32 -8.22
C TYR A 106 0.42 -15.07 -7.62
N HIS A 107 0.98 -15.17 -6.43
CA HIS A 107 1.90 -14.17 -5.89
C HIS A 107 3.33 -14.59 -6.20
N LEU A 108 4.10 -13.68 -6.80
CA LEU A 108 5.49 -13.90 -7.16
C LEU A 108 6.36 -12.94 -6.36
N ALA A 109 7.43 -13.45 -5.75
CA ALA A 109 8.45 -12.60 -5.12
C ALA A 109 9.85 -12.93 -5.64
N TYR A 110 10.51 -11.93 -6.19
CA TYR A 110 11.90 -11.93 -6.63
C TYR A 110 12.73 -11.18 -5.59
N THR A 111 13.73 -11.81 -4.97
CA THR A 111 14.58 -11.14 -3.96
C THR A 111 16.07 -11.37 -4.23
N LEU A 112 16.83 -10.30 -4.46
CA LEU A 112 18.23 -10.36 -4.91
C LEU A 112 19.14 -9.56 -3.99
N SER A 113 20.28 -10.15 -3.61
CA SER A 113 21.31 -9.48 -2.80
C SER A 113 22.70 -9.83 -3.30
N ASP A 114 23.46 -8.82 -3.72
CA ASP A 114 24.89 -8.97 -3.99
C ASP A 114 25.68 -9.27 -2.71
N PRO A 115 25.45 -8.61 -1.55
CA PRO A 115 26.17 -8.94 -0.31
C PRO A 115 25.97 -10.39 0.14
N GLU A 116 24.74 -10.91 0.04
CA GLU A 116 24.41 -12.31 0.37
C GLU A 116 24.67 -13.27 -0.79
N LYS A 117 25.08 -12.74 -1.95
CA LYS A 117 25.48 -13.49 -3.14
C LYS A 117 24.43 -14.47 -3.62
N ARG A 118 23.14 -14.09 -3.58
CA ARG A 118 22.03 -14.98 -3.97
C ARG A 118 20.80 -14.22 -4.49
N LEU A 119 20.09 -14.91 -5.38
CA LEU A 119 18.71 -14.65 -5.80
C LEU A 119 17.82 -15.72 -5.18
N ASP A 120 16.73 -15.34 -4.55
CA ASP A 120 15.66 -16.22 -4.11
C ASP A 120 14.35 -15.89 -4.84
N PHE A 121 13.57 -16.92 -5.09
CA PHE A 121 12.26 -16.77 -5.70
C PHE A 121 11.21 -17.52 -4.91
N TYR A 122 10.04 -16.88 -4.75
CA TYR A 122 8.92 -17.41 -4.01
C TYR A 122 7.66 -17.39 -4.88
N LEU A 123 6.83 -18.41 -4.68
CA LEU A 123 5.53 -18.58 -5.32
C LEU A 123 4.49 -18.79 -4.22
N ASP A 124 3.46 -17.94 -4.18
CA ASP A 124 2.41 -17.99 -3.16
C ASP A 124 2.97 -17.98 -1.72
N GLY A 125 3.99 -17.16 -1.47
CA GLY A 125 4.67 -17.04 -0.17
C GLY A 125 5.65 -18.18 0.17
N GLU A 126 5.72 -19.23 -0.64
CA GLU A 126 6.60 -20.38 -0.43
C GLU A 126 7.89 -20.28 -1.25
N TRP A 127 9.02 -20.67 -0.66
CA TRP A 127 10.33 -20.60 -1.32
C TRP A 127 10.49 -21.74 -2.32
N VAL A 128 10.51 -21.42 -3.61
CA VAL A 128 10.49 -22.42 -4.70
C VAL A 128 11.84 -22.62 -5.39
N GLY A 129 12.80 -21.72 -5.16
CA GLY A 129 14.13 -21.87 -5.73
C GLY A 129 15.06 -20.70 -5.44
N PHE A 130 16.33 -20.92 -5.74
CA PHE A 130 17.37 -19.91 -5.58
C PHE A 130 18.53 -20.12 -6.56
N ASN A 131 19.26 -19.06 -6.84
CA ASN A 131 20.55 -19.11 -7.51
C ASN A 131 21.62 -18.47 -6.62
N SER A 132 22.72 -19.18 -6.37
CA SER A 132 23.85 -18.70 -5.57
C SER A 132 25.04 -18.33 -6.46
N ILE A 133 25.65 -17.18 -6.20
CA ILE A 133 26.89 -16.74 -6.84
C ILE A 133 28.08 -17.49 -6.21
N LYS A 134 28.85 -18.22 -7.02
CA LYS A 134 29.87 -19.16 -6.53
C LYS A 134 31.21 -18.49 -6.21
N ASN A 135 31.72 -17.65 -7.10
CA ASN A 135 33.01 -16.98 -6.91
C ASN A 135 32.82 -15.66 -6.17
N VAL A 136 32.42 -15.73 -4.90
CA VAL A 136 31.96 -14.59 -4.08
C VAL A 136 32.92 -13.39 -4.01
N LYS A 137 34.23 -13.60 -4.22
CA LYS A 137 35.23 -12.53 -4.23
C LYS A 137 35.26 -11.70 -5.51
N THR A 138 34.99 -12.33 -6.66
CA THR A 138 35.19 -11.72 -8.00
C THR A 138 33.87 -11.47 -8.73
N GLN A 139 32.86 -12.30 -8.46
CA GLN A 139 31.55 -12.20 -9.08
C GLN A 139 30.66 -11.22 -8.31
N LYS A 140 30.09 -10.27 -9.05
CA LYS A 140 29.17 -9.25 -8.54
C LYS A 140 27.95 -9.13 -9.43
N VAL A 141 26.79 -8.91 -8.81
CA VAL A 141 25.57 -8.50 -9.49
C VAL A 141 25.78 -7.12 -10.10
N VAL A 142 25.29 -6.93 -11.32
CA VAL A 142 25.27 -5.64 -12.02
C VAL A 142 23.87 -5.05 -11.90
N PHE A 143 23.73 -4.06 -11.02
CA PHE A 143 22.56 -3.19 -10.96
C PHE A 143 22.68 -2.08 -12.03
N ASN A 144 21.55 -1.49 -12.42
CA ASN A 144 21.51 -0.53 -13.52
C ASN A 144 20.48 0.57 -13.30
N ASP A 145 20.70 1.68 -13.99
CA ASP A 145 19.91 2.91 -13.88
C ASP A 145 18.92 3.06 -15.05
N ALA A 146 18.64 2.00 -15.79
CA ALA A 146 17.70 2.01 -16.92
C ALA A 146 16.24 1.81 -16.44
N PRO A 147 15.23 2.15 -17.25
CA PRO A 147 13.83 1.98 -16.85
C PRO A 147 13.42 0.52 -16.58
N LEU A 148 12.43 0.33 -15.71
CA LEU A 148 11.77 -0.96 -15.49
C LEU A 148 10.58 -1.09 -16.44
N HIS A 149 10.58 -2.14 -17.26
CA HIS A 149 9.48 -2.49 -18.15
C HIS A 149 8.65 -3.60 -17.49
N ILE A 150 7.32 -3.50 -17.55
CA ILE A 150 6.36 -4.53 -17.17
C ILE A 150 5.55 -4.91 -18.43
N GLY A 151 5.44 -6.21 -18.73
CA GLY A 151 4.92 -6.70 -20.00
C GLY A 151 6.01 -6.75 -21.07
N ARG A 152 5.72 -6.34 -22.30
CA ARG A 152 6.67 -6.39 -23.43
C ARG A 152 7.95 -5.57 -23.16
N ALA A 153 9.11 -6.13 -23.50
CA ALA A 153 10.39 -5.43 -23.43
C ALA A 153 11.38 -5.94 -24.49
N PHE A 154 12.02 -5.00 -25.20
CA PHE A 154 13.06 -5.25 -26.20
C PHE A 154 12.69 -6.35 -27.21
N THR A 155 13.30 -7.53 -27.07
CA THR A 155 13.23 -8.63 -28.03
C THR A 155 12.09 -9.61 -27.76
N HIS A 156 11.46 -9.56 -26.59
CA HIS A 156 10.42 -10.50 -26.19
C HIS A 156 9.07 -9.81 -26.00
N ILE A 157 8.02 -10.47 -26.48
CA ILE A 157 6.64 -10.07 -26.22
C ILE A 157 6.31 -10.16 -24.72
N GLY A 158 5.22 -9.53 -24.31
CA GLY A 158 4.69 -9.64 -22.95
C GLY A 158 3.87 -10.92 -22.74
N PHE A 159 3.49 -11.19 -21.50
CA PHE A 159 2.48 -12.19 -21.19
C PHE A 159 1.07 -11.70 -21.59
N ASN A 160 0.16 -12.64 -21.86
CA ASN A 160 -1.27 -12.35 -22.00
C ASN A 160 -1.99 -12.72 -20.70
N GLY A 161 -2.53 -11.74 -19.99
CA GLY A 161 -3.09 -11.97 -18.66
C GLY A 161 -3.50 -10.72 -17.89
N GLU A 162 -3.49 -10.85 -16.57
CA GLU A 162 -3.73 -9.79 -15.61
C GLU A 162 -2.57 -9.70 -14.62
N ILE A 163 -2.23 -8.49 -14.18
CA ILE A 163 -1.20 -8.22 -13.20
C ILE A 163 -1.70 -7.17 -12.19
N SER A 164 -1.34 -7.33 -10.93
CA SER A 164 -1.68 -6.39 -9.85
C SER A 164 -0.57 -6.35 -8.80
N ASN A 165 -0.65 -5.38 -7.89
CA ASN A 165 0.23 -5.28 -6.71
C ASN A 165 1.74 -5.36 -7.05
N VAL A 166 2.17 -4.70 -8.12
CA VAL A 166 3.58 -4.67 -8.50
C VAL A 166 4.30 -3.71 -7.55
N ARG A 167 5.12 -4.25 -6.65
CA ARG A 167 5.89 -3.48 -5.67
C ARG A 167 7.38 -3.65 -5.89
N TYR A 168 8.11 -2.56 -5.76
CA TYR A 168 9.55 -2.52 -5.91
C TYR A 168 10.18 -2.07 -4.59
N PHE A 169 11.15 -2.84 -4.10
CA PHE A 169 11.81 -2.63 -2.81
C PHE A 169 13.30 -2.41 -3.01
N ASN A 170 13.90 -1.44 -2.34
CA ASN A 170 15.36 -1.24 -2.37
C ASN A 170 16.15 -2.13 -1.38
N TRP A 171 15.49 -3.16 -0.83
CA TRP A 171 16.13 -4.18 -0.01
C TRP A 171 15.72 -5.59 -0.45
N ARG A 172 16.50 -6.58 0.00
CA ARG A 172 16.15 -7.99 -0.14
C ARG A 172 15.13 -8.34 0.94
N LEU A 173 13.91 -8.68 0.55
CA LEU A 173 12.88 -9.16 1.46
C LEU A 173 13.32 -10.49 2.10
N SER A 174 13.10 -10.64 3.40
CA SER A 174 13.24 -11.93 4.08
C SER A 174 12.10 -12.88 3.72
N ALA A 175 12.21 -14.16 4.08
CA ALA A 175 11.13 -15.12 3.85
C ALA A 175 9.86 -14.74 4.63
N GLU A 176 10.02 -14.17 5.83
CA GLU A 176 8.95 -13.65 6.66
C GLU A 176 8.30 -12.43 6.01
N GLU A 177 9.08 -11.46 5.54
CA GLU A 177 8.56 -10.27 4.83
C GLU A 177 7.83 -10.66 3.54
N VAL A 178 8.30 -11.69 2.81
CA VAL A 178 7.60 -12.23 1.63
C VAL A 178 6.28 -12.90 2.03
N LYS A 179 6.26 -13.67 3.13
CA LYS A 179 5.03 -14.28 3.65
C LYS A 179 4.05 -13.22 4.10
N GLU A 180 4.49 -12.18 4.79
CA GLU A 180 3.66 -11.04 5.19
C GLU A 180 3.08 -10.32 3.97
N ASP A 181 3.89 -10.00 2.95
CA ASP A 181 3.41 -9.41 1.70
C ASP A 181 2.37 -10.32 1.01
N PHE A 182 2.65 -11.63 0.92
CA PHE A 182 1.69 -12.60 0.40
C PHE A 182 0.39 -12.63 1.20
N PHE A 183 0.44 -12.75 2.53
CA PHE A 183 -0.75 -12.84 3.37
C PHE A 183 -1.55 -11.54 3.41
N ASN A 184 -0.88 -10.39 3.43
CA ASN A 184 -1.53 -9.09 3.35
C ASN A 184 -2.29 -8.96 2.01
N GLU A 185 -1.75 -9.51 0.92
CA GLU A 185 -2.42 -9.54 -0.38
C GLU A 185 -3.53 -10.60 -0.49
N PHE A 186 -3.30 -11.80 0.04
CA PHE A 186 -4.26 -12.90 0.00
C PHE A 186 -5.42 -12.68 0.99
N GLN A 187 -5.19 -11.87 2.01
CA GLN A 187 -6.15 -11.47 3.02
C GLN A 187 -6.19 -9.95 3.14
N LYS A 188 -6.69 -9.28 2.09
CA LYS A 188 -7.52 -8.11 2.34
C LYS A 188 -8.69 -8.58 3.23
N LYS A 189 -8.50 -8.53 4.55
CA LYS A 189 -9.50 -8.95 5.51
C LYS A 189 -10.67 -7.97 5.43
N PRO A 190 -11.92 -8.45 5.31
CA PRO A 190 -13.05 -7.54 5.38
C PRO A 190 -13.02 -6.81 6.72
N ILE A 191 -13.17 -5.50 6.68
CA ILE A 191 -13.46 -4.72 7.87
C ILE A 191 -14.93 -4.98 8.19
N VAL A 192 -15.18 -5.45 9.41
CA VAL A 192 -16.51 -5.80 9.88
C VAL A 192 -16.91 -4.85 11.00
N TYR A 193 -18.20 -4.71 11.28
CA TYR A 193 -18.66 -3.92 12.42
C TYR A 193 -18.11 -4.50 13.73
N GLY A 194 -17.45 -3.66 14.52
CA GLY A 194 -16.69 -4.05 15.72
C GLY A 194 -15.19 -4.28 15.48
N SER A 195 -14.71 -4.23 14.24
CA SER A 195 -13.28 -4.25 13.96
C SER A 195 -12.56 -3.08 14.63
N LYS A 196 -11.41 -3.37 15.22
CA LYS A 196 -10.42 -2.37 15.63
C LYS A 196 -9.57 -2.01 14.42
N ILE A 197 -9.40 -0.73 14.19
CA ILE A 197 -8.70 -0.20 13.02
C ILE A 197 -7.79 0.96 13.43
N ALA A 198 -6.76 1.19 12.64
CA ALA A 198 -6.03 2.43 12.59
C ALA A 198 -6.30 3.13 11.24
N ILE A 199 -6.22 4.45 11.23
CA ILE A 199 -6.51 5.28 10.06
C ILE A 199 -5.27 6.12 9.76
N VAL A 200 -4.65 5.89 8.61
CA VAL A 200 -3.33 6.47 8.26
C VAL A 200 -3.50 7.52 7.19
N HIS A 201 -3.01 8.73 7.44
CA HIS A 201 -2.98 9.77 6.43
C HIS A 201 -1.99 9.41 5.33
N VAL A 202 -2.47 9.20 4.10
CA VAL A 202 -1.66 8.60 3.02
C VAL A 202 -0.46 9.47 2.67
N SER A 203 -0.61 10.80 2.60
CA SER A 203 0.46 11.68 2.14
C SER A 203 1.60 11.84 3.16
N THR A 204 1.34 11.64 4.45
CA THR A 204 2.35 11.82 5.52
C THR A 204 2.76 10.52 6.21
N GLY A 205 1.97 9.46 6.05
CA GLY A 205 2.12 8.17 6.72
C GLY A 205 1.80 8.22 8.22
N LYS A 206 1.19 9.31 8.71
CA LYS A 206 0.91 9.51 10.14
C LYS A 206 -0.48 9.01 10.52
N TYR A 207 -0.61 8.47 11.74
CA TYR A 207 -1.87 7.94 12.24
C TYR A 207 -2.80 9.02 12.78
N LEU A 208 -4.09 8.90 12.47
CA LEU A 208 -5.19 9.64 13.09
C LEU A 208 -5.28 9.26 14.58
N SER A 209 -5.13 10.26 15.44
CA SER A 209 -4.79 10.07 16.84
C SER A 209 -5.41 11.16 17.72
N THR A 210 -5.23 11.02 19.03
CA THR A 210 -5.43 12.10 20.00
C THR A 210 -4.33 12.12 21.05
N LYS A 211 -3.99 13.31 21.55
CA LYS A 211 -3.14 13.48 22.74
C LYS A 211 -3.92 13.81 24.00
N GLY A 212 -5.27 13.76 23.94
CA GLY A 212 -6.13 14.17 25.05
C GLY A 212 -6.08 15.67 25.34
N ILE A 213 -5.63 16.49 24.37
CA ILE A 213 -5.60 17.95 24.46
C ILE A 213 -6.95 18.49 24.00
N LYS A 214 -7.49 19.50 24.69
CA LYS A 214 -8.72 20.18 24.30
C LYS A 214 -8.42 21.45 23.51
N TYR A 215 -9.33 21.83 22.62
CA TYR A 215 -9.38 23.21 22.16
C TYR A 215 -9.60 24.15 23.36
N ASP A 216 -9.02 25.34 23.27
CA ASP A 216 -9.20 26.43 24.24
C ASP A 216 -9.52 27.72 23.48
N LEU A 217 -10.61 27.69 22.73
CA LEU A 217 -11.04 28.77 21.83
C LEU A 217 -12.34 29.44 22.32
N GLY A 218 -12.62 29.34 23.62
CA GLY A 218 -13.82 29.88 24.25
C GLY A 218 -14.56 28.84 25.08
N ARG A 219 -15.52 29.31 25.89
CA ARG A 219 -16.24 28.48 26.88
C ARG A 219 -16.97 27.28 26.25
N ASP A 220 -17.46 27.46 25.03
CA ASP A 220 -18.23 26.45 24.29
C ASP A 220 -17.40 25.70 23.24
N ASN A 221 -16.07 25.91 23.20
CA ASN A 221 -15.13 25.26 22.29
C ASN A 221 -13.98 24.58 23.06
N GLN A 222 -14.35 23.53 23.79
CA GLN A 222 -13.46 22.76 24.68
C GLN A 222 -13.48 21.25 24.42
N GLN A 223 -13.81 20.84 23.19
CA GLN A 223 -13.75 19.44 22.78
C GLN A 223 -12.29 18.99 22.58
N PHE A 224 -12.04 17.69 22.69
CA PHE A 224 -10.70 17.14 22.51
C PHE A 224 -10.29 17.18 21.04
N MET A 225 -9.06 17.58 20.78
CA MET A 225 -8.48 17.64 19.45
C MET A 225 -8.21 16.23 18.91
N VAL A 226 -8.53 16.05 17.64
CA VAL A 226 -8.02 14.95 16.83
C VAL A 226 -6.88 15.49 15.98
N ILE A 227 -5.81 14.72 15.88
CA ILE A 227 -4.54 15.10 15.26
C ILE A 227 -3.98 13.94 14.43
N CYS A 228 -2.93 14.20 13.66
CA CYS A 228 -2.07 13.16 13.10
C CYS A 228 -0.72 13.17 13.83
N ASN A 229 -0.36 12.09 14.52
CA ASN A 229 0.78 12.12 15.46
C ASN A 229 2.12 11.66 14.83
N ASP A 230 2.33 10.34 14.77
CA ASP A 230 3.57 9.70 14.33
C ASP A 230 3.31 8.66 13.23
N ARG A 231 4.38 8.14 12.62
CA ARG A 231 4.37 7.07 11.61
C ARG A 231 4.49 5.67 12.21
N GLU A 232 4.84 5.59 13.48
CA GLU A 232 4.76 4.37 14.27
C GLU A 232 3.43 4.36 15.04
N ILE A 233 2.75 3.23 15.05
CA ILE A 233 1.41 3.10 15.63
C ILE A 233 1.48 3.12 17.17
N ASP A 234 0.68 3.98 17.79
CA ASP A 234 0.38 3.97 19.22
C ASP A 234 -0.95 3.25 19.47
N LEU A 235 -0.88 1.99 19.92
CA LEU A 235 -2.06 1.15 20.18
C LEU A 235 -3.03 1.71 21.24
N LYS A 236 -2.63 2.74 21.99
CA LYS A 236 -3.51 3.43 22.94
C LYS A 236 -4.27 4.58 22.29
N ASN A 237 -3.62 5.37 21.45
CA ASN A 237 -4.16 6.65 20.97
C ASN A 237 -4.57 6.64 19.49
N ASP A 238 -4.19 5.61 18.74
CA ASP A 238 -4.38 5.55 17.28
C ASP A 238 -5.45 4.52 16.87
N VAL A 239 -6.07 3.84 17.85
CA VAL A 239 -6.99 2.73 17.60
C VAL A 239 -8.44 3.18 17.73
N TRP A 240 -9.21 2.89 16.69
CA TRP A 240 -10.62 3.21 16.53
C TRP A 240 -11.42 1.92 16.35
N THR A 241 -12.66 1.90 16.83
CA THR A 241 -13.60 0.80 16.58
C THR A 241 -14.63 1.29 15.58
N ILE A 242 -14.81 0.54 14.49
CA ILE A 242 -15.85 0.84 13.52
C ILE A 242 -17.20 0.35 14.03
N THR A 243 -18.14 1.27 14.22
CA THR A 243 -19.46 0.99 14.77
C THR A 243 -20.55 1.49 13.83
N ARG A 244 -21.78 1.08 14.12
CA ARG A 244 -22.96 1.38 13.29
C ARG A 244 -23.53 2.76 13.61
N ALA A 245 -24.04 3.45 12.59
CA ALA A 245 -24.83 4.65 12.78
C ALA A 245 -26.11 4.37 13.58
N LYS A 246 -26.60 5.38 14.32
CA LYS A 246 -27.76 5.19 15.20
C LYS A 246 -29.01 4.86 14.40
N GLY A 247 -29.77 3.86 14.84
CA GLY A 247 -31.00 3.43 14.15
C GLY A 247 -30.80 2.46 12.97
N THR A 248 -29.55 2.13 12.61
CA THR A 248 -29.27 1.09 11.61
C THR A 248 -29.34 -0.32 12.22
N ARG A 249 -29.86 -1.28 11.45
CA ARG A 249 -29.91 -2.71 11.81
C ARG A 249 -28.74 -3.44 11.15
N VAL A 250 -27.64 -3.54 11.88
CA VAL A 250 -26.40 -4.19 11.46
C VAL A 250 -25.91 -5.05 12.62
N ILE A 251 -25.40 -6.25 12.33
CA ILE A 251 -24.89 -7.19 13.34
C ILE A 251 -23.37 -7.02 13.45
N LEU A 252 -22.84 -7.10 14.67
CA LEU A 252 -21.38 -7.15 14.88
C LEU A 252 -20.80 -8.34 14.11
N GLY A 253 -19.71 -8.11 13.39
CA GLY A 253 -19.11 -9.11 12.49
C GLY A 253 -19.64 -9.06 11.04
N ASP A 254 -20.70 -8.30 10.74
CA ASP A 254 -21.11 -8.09 9.36
C ASP A 254 -20.07 -7.25 8.60
N PRO A 255 -19.74 -7.57 7.33
CA PRO A 255 -18.88 -6.73 6.50
C PRO A 255 -19.42 -5.31 6.34
N VAL A 256 -18.56 -4.33 6.55
CA VAL A 256 -18.88 -2.92 6.34
C VAL A 256 -18.92 -2.68 4.83
N SER A 257 -20.08 -2.32 4.29
CA SER A 257 -20.19 -1.99 2.86
C SER A 257 -19.66 -0.58 2.60
N LEU A 258 -19.06 -0.35 1.43
CA LEU A 258 -18.70 0.99 0.97
C LEU A 258 -19.94 1.85 0.78
N ASP A 259 -19.76 3.16 0.84
CA ASP A 259 -20.81 4.19 0.83
C ASP A 259 -21.80 4.13 2.00
N THR A 260 -21.56 3.24 2.98
CA THR A 260 -22.33 3.20 4.21
C THR A 260 -21.92 4.29 5.18
N ILE A 261 -22.81 4.58 6.12
CA ILE A 261 -22.57 5.49 7.23
C ILE A 261 -22.11 4.68 8.44
N VAL A 262 -21.00 5.11 9.04
CA VAL A 262 -20.41 4.50 10.24
C VAL A 262 -20.15 5.56 11.31
N VAL A 263 -19.87 5.07 12.52
CA VAL A 263 -19.32 5.89 13.61
C VAL A 263 -17.97 5.29 14.00
N LEU A 264 -16.98 6.14 14.23
CA LEU A 264 -15.62 5.74 14.62
C LEU A 264 -15.40 6.07 16.09
N GLU A 265 -15.42 5.06 16.94
CA GLU A 265 -15.23 5.22 18.39
C GLU A 265 -13.75 5.05 18.75
N HIS A 266 -13.13 6.04 19.39
CA HIS A 266 -11.76 5.96 19.85
C HIS A 266 -11.64 4.98 21.04
N GLN A 267 -10.84 3.93 20.89
CA GLN A 267 -10.86 2.77 21.79
C GLN A 267 -10.52 3.13 23.24
N ALA A 268 -9.53 3.99 23.49
CA ALA A 268 -9.09 4.29 24.85
C ALA A 268 -10.01 5.26 25.60
N THR A 269 -10.76 6.11 24.89
CA THR A 269 -11.63 7.13 25.52
C THR A 269 -13.11 6.80 25.44
N GLY A 270 -13.54 5.92 24.52
CA GLY A 270 -14.94 5.65 24.23
C GLY A 270 -15.69 6.84 23.61
N LEU A 271 -14.97 7.84 23.10
CA LEU A 271 -15.53 9.01 22.44
C LEU A 271 -15.51 8.82 20.92
N ASN A 272 -16.44 9.43 20.21
CA ASN A 272 -16.56 9.30 18.75
C ASN A 272 -15.74 10.37 18.03
N LEU A 273 -15.23 10.03 16.84
CA LEU A 273 -14.76 10.99 15.86
C LEU A 273 -15.94 11.88 15.45
N HIS A 274 -15.78 13.18 15.65
CA HIS A 274 -16.85 14.16 15.56
C HIS A 274 -16.43 15.33 14.70
N SER A 275 -17.38 15.94 14.01
CA SER A 275 -17.21 17.23 13.38
C SER A 275 -18.53 17.98 13.39
N HIS A 276 -18.53 19.29 13.24
CA HIS A 276 -19.74 20.10 13.27
C HIS A 276 -19.62 21.23 12.25
N ASP A 277 -20.71 21.94 11.96
CA ASP A 277 -20.62 23.14 11.13
C ASP A 277 -19.66 24.20 11.75
N THR A 278 -19.33 25.22 10.98
CA THR A 278 -18.42 26.27 11.43
C THR A 278 -19.14 27.41 12.17
N SER A 279 -20.34 27.17 12.69
CA SER A 279 -21.01 28.15 13.54
C SER A 279 -20.17 28.42 14.79
N HIS A 280 -20.35 29.60 15.40
CA HIS A 280 -19.66 29.99 16.64
C HIS A 280 -18.12 29.92 16.57
N GLU A 281 -17.55 30.22 15.41
CA GLU A 281 -16.10 30.30 15.19
C GLU A 281 -15.34 29.00 15.51
N LYS A 282 -16.01 27.85 15.39
CA LYS A 282 -15.39 26.55 15.64
C LYS A 282 -14.52 26.10 14.48
N PHE A 283 -13.37 26.75 14.36
CA PHE A 283 -12.35 26.49 13.36
C PHE A 283 -11.07 25.91 13.95
N THR A 284 -10.35 25.14 13.15
CA THR A 284 -9.02 24.68 13.52
C THR A 284 -8.05 25.87 13.73
N PRO A 285 -7.07 25.75 14.64
CA PRO A 285 -6.31 26.89 15.11
C PRO A 285 -5.45 27.53 14.02
N ILE A 286 -4.90 26.73 13.09
CA ILE A 286 -3.94 27.20 12.08
C ILE A 286 -4.65 27.42 10.74
N SER A 287 -5.24 26.39 10.15
CA SER A 287 -5.82 26.49 8.80
C SER A 287 -7.16 27.21 8.75
N LYS A 288 -7.82 27.41 9.89
CA LYS A 288 -9.18 27.94 9.99
C LYS A 288 -10.20 27.10 9.22
N HIS A 289 -9.97 25.79 9.14
CA HIS A 289 -10.89 24.82 8.57
C HIS A 289 -11.91 24.32 9.60
N GLN A 290 -12.89 23.54 9.15
CA GLN A 290 -13.87 22.91 10.03
C GLN A 290 -13.18 21.94 11.00
N GLN A 291 -13.45 22.07 12.30
CA GLN A 291 -12.80 21.25 13.33
C GLN A 291 -13.19 19.78 13.25
N VAL A 292 -12.26 18.91 13.66
CA VAL A 292 -12.50 17.50 13.92
C VAL A 292 -12.06 17.20 15.34
N THR A 293 -12.94 16.58 16.12
CA THR A 293 -12.80 16.43 17.57
C THR A 293 -13.18 15.04 18.03
N LEU A 294 -12.95 14.75 19.32
CA LEU A 294 -13.61 13.65 20.01
C LEU A 294 -14.79 14.16 20.82
N CYS A 295 -15.96 13.56 20.63
CA CYS A 295 -17.20 13.93 21.29
C CYS A 295 -18.00 12.71 21.76
N GLY A 296 -18.72 12.84 22.87
CA GLY A 296 -19.55 11.78 23.45
C GLY A 296 -21.05 12.06 23.42
N ILE A 297 -21.49 13.04 22.63
CA ILE A 297 -22.90 13.48 22.59
C ILE A 297 -23.77 12.45 21.85
N GLY A 298 -23.20 11.67 20.92
CA GLY A 298 -23.91 10.57 20.25
C GLY A 298 -25.05 11.06 19.36
N ASN A 299 -24.76 12.03 18.49
CA ASN A 299 -25.68 12.62 17.51
C ASN A 299 -25.18 12.35 16.07
N THR A 300 -25.86 12.93 15.08
CA THR A 300 -25.51 12.75 13.66
C THR A 300 -24.20 13.41 13.27
N ASP A 301 -23.56 14.19 14.15
CA ASP A 301 -22.26 14.82 13.91
C ASP A 301 -21.08 13.85 14.13
N ASP A 302 -21.38 12.66 14.66
CA ASP A 302 -20.44 11.56 14.81
C ASP A 302 -20.45 10.62 13.60
N GLU A 303 -21.30 10.89 12.60
CA GLU A 303 -21.56 10.01 11.47
C GLU A 303 -20.69 10.36 10.26
N TRP A 304 -20.03 9.32 9.71
CA TRP A 304 -19.11 9.43 8.58
C TRP A 304 -19.49 8.46 7.48
N ARG A 305 -19.55 8.96 6.24
CA ARG A 305 -19.67 8.12 5.04
C ARG A 305 -18.28 7.69 4.59
N ILE A 306 -18.05 6.38 4.47
CA ILE A 306 -16.80 5.83 3.95
C ILE A 306 -16.93 5.64 2.44
N GLN A 307 -16.05 6.26 1.67
CA GLN A 307 -15.96 6.06 0.22
C GLN A 307 -14.57 5.56 -0.14
N ARG A 308 -14.47 4.54 -0.98
CA ARG A 308 -13.17 4.12 -1.54
C ARG A 308 -12.76 5.14 -2.60
N PHE A 309 -11.50 5.57 -2.60
CA PHE A 309 -11.04 6.64 -3.50
C PHE A 309 -11.18 6.27 -5.00
N ASN A 310 -11.11 4.98 -5.36
CA ASN A 310 -11.24 4.52 -6.74
C ASN A 310 -12.71 4.27 -7.17
N HIS A 311 -13.71 4.68 -6.37
CA HIS A 311 -15.15 4.56 -6.66
C HIS A 311 -15.68 3.15 -6.97
N ASP A 312 -15.01 2.11 -6.49
CA ASP A 312 -15.52 0.74 -6.59
C ASP A 312 -16.57 0.43 -5.52
N SER A 313 -17.61 -0.29 -5.90
CA SER A 313 -18.59 -0.87 -4.98
C SER A 313 -18.04 -2.09 -4.26
N GLY A 314 -18.57 -2.41 -3.07
CA GLY A 314 -18.26 -3.66 -2.36
C GLY A 314 -18.16 -3.47 -0.86
N HIS A 315 -17.37 -4.32 -0.21
CA HIS A 315 -17.06 -4.20 1.21
C HIS A 315 -15.73 -3.48 1.42
N LEU A 316 -15.64 -2.79 2.56
CA LEU A 316 -14.42 -2.17 3.06
C LEU A 316 -13.45 -3.25 3.49
N MET A 317 -12.21 -3.14 3.04
CA MET A 317 -11.17 -4.13 3.27
C MET A 317 -9.96 -3.50 3.95
N ASN A 318 -9.22 -4.31 4.71
CA ASN A 318 -7.92 -3.91 5.23
C ASN A 318 -7.01 -3.39 4.10
N GLY A 319 -6.33 -2.27 4.33
CA GLY A 319 -5.44 -1.62 3.38
C GLY A 319 -6.13 -0.74 2.33
N ASP A 320 -7.47 -0.63 2.33
CA ASP A 320 -8.18 0.25 1.40
C ASP A 320 -7.81 1.73 1.62
N ILE A 321 -7.65 2.44 0.50
CA ILE A 321 -7.55 3.90 0.48
C ILE A 321 -8.95 4.49 0.35
N ILE A 322 -9.34 5.26 1.36
CA ILE A 322 -10.67 5.81 1.54
C ILE A 322 -10.63 7.35 1.70
N SER A 323 -11.80 7.94 1.49
CA SER A 323 -12.16 9.28 1.95
C SER A 323 -13.32 9.15 2.95
N LEU A 324 -13.22 9.88 4.05
CA LEU A 324 -14.21 9.90 5.13
C LEU A 324 -14.97 11.21 5.07
N PHE A 325 -16.24 11.18 4.66
CA PHE A 325 -17.07 12.38 4.57
C PHE A 325 -17.94 12.52 5.82
N HIS A 326 -17.82 13.65 6.50
CA HIS A 326 -18.73 13.99 7.58
C HIS A 326 -20.15 14.16 7.02
N VAL A 327 -21.14 13.43 7.57
CA VAL A 327 -22.46 13.31 6.95
C VAL A 327 -23.19 14.66 6.89
N ASN A 328 -23.17 15.45 7.96
CA ASN A 328 -23.98 16.68 8.03
C ASN A 328 -23.40 17.82 7.19
N THR A 329 -22.07 17.92 7.08
CA THR A 329 -21.43 19.01 6.30
C THR A 329 -20.97 18.57 4.92
N ASN A 330 -21.01 17.27 4.62
CA ASN A 330 -20.49 16.66 3.39
C ASN A 330 -19.04 17.08 3.09
N LYS A 331 -18.25 17.33 4.14
CA LYS A 331 -16.83 17.69 4.03
C LYS A 331 -15.94 16.48 4.35
N PRO A 332 -14.89 16.23 3.57
CA PRO A 332 -14.01 15.11 3.82
C PRO A 332 -12.98 15.41 4.90
N LEU A 333 -12.61 14.38 5.64
CA LEU A 333 -11.50 14.38 6.58
C LEU A 333 -10.20 14.75 5.83
N TYR A 334 -9.43 15.64 6.43
CA TYR A 334 -8.27 16.27 5.81
C TYR A 334 -7.15 16.43 6.84
N SER A 335 -5.92 16.16 6.42
CA SER A 335 -4.71 16.49 7.17
C SER A 335 -3.64 17.00 6.22
N HIS A 336 -2.59 17.61 6.77
CA HIS A 336 -1.57 18.29 5.97
C HIS A 336 -0.24 18.35 6.71
N THR A 337 0.80 18.84 6.04
CA THR A 337 2.16 18.90 6.61
C THR A 337 2.36 20.02 7.62
N ILE A 338 1.37 20.90 7.83
CA ILE A 338 1.46 21.98 8.82
C ILE A 338 1.33 21.38 10.22
N LEU A 339 2.23 21.81 11.11
CA LEU A 339 2.36 21.28 12.46
C LEU A 339 1.75 22.23 13.48
N LEU A 340 1.10 21.64 14.48
CA LEU A 340 0.75 22.27 15.74
C LEU A 340 2.01 22.49 16.59
N GLY A 341 1.90 23.30 17.64
CA GLY A 341 3.05 23.66 18.50
C GLY A 341 3.74 22.47 19.19
N ASP A 342 3.08 21.31 19.23
CA ASP A 342 3.58 20.07 19.82
C ASP A 342 4.12 19.07 18.78
N GLY A 343 4.29 19.51 17.52
CA GLY A 343 4.81 18.70 16.41
C GLY A 343 3.80 17.74 15.76
N SER A 344 2.57 17.68 16.26
CA SER A 344 1.49 16.92 15.61
C SER A 344 0.91 17.68 14.42
N GLN A 345 0.25 16.97 13.52
CA GLN A 345 -0.44 17.56 12.38
C GLN A 345 -1.88 17.88 12.73
N GLU A 346 -2.34 19.03 12.25
CA GLU A 346 -3.73 19.45 12.38
C GLU A 346 -4.64 18.60 11.48
N VAL A 347 -5.73 18.09 12.06
CA VAL A 347 -6.79 17.38 11.33
C VAL A 347 -8.03 18.28 11.27
N SER A 348 -8.69 18.28 10.12
CA SER A 348 -9.84 19.12 9.82
C SER A 348 -10.80 18.45 8.84
N CYS A 349 -11.94 19.08 8.57
CA CYS A 349 -12.77 18.76 7.41
C CYS A 349 -12.60 19.86 6.34
N HIS A 350 -12.10 19.48 5.16
CA HIS A 350 -11.81 20.43 4.07
C HIS A 350 -11.76 19.76 2.70
N GLY A 351 -12.02 20.54 1.65
CA GLY A 351 -11.96 20.11 0.25
C GLY A 351 -13.26 19.47 -0.26
N ASP A 352 -13.13 18.74 -1.36
CA ASP A 352 -14.18 17.94 -2.02
C ASP A 352 -13.88 16.43 -2.02
N GLY A 353 -12.71 16.03 -1.50
CA GLY A 353 -12.30 14.63 -1.37
C GLY A 353 -11.44 14.14 -2.53
N SER A 354 -11.19 14.97 -3.54
CA SER A 354 -10.34 14.62 -4.69
C SER A 354 -8.84 14.77 -4.41
N GLU A 355 -8.48 15.53 -3.36
CA GLU A 355 -7.09 15.87 -3.06
C GLU A 355 -6.33 14.74 -2.36
N THR A 356 -5.01 14.72 -2.53
CA THR A 356 -4.12 13.74 -1.88
C THR A 356 -4.18 13.81 -0.35
N ASN A 357 -4.52 14.97 0.21
CA ASN A 357 -4.64 15.22 1.64
C ASN A 357 -5.98 14.75 2.25
N ASN A 358 -6.91 14.28 1.41
CA ASN A 358 -8.14 13.63 1.83
C ASN A 358 -8.06 12.09 1.77
N LYS A 359 -6.89 11.54 1.43
CA LYS A 359 -6.69 10.09 1.31
C LYS A 359 -6.22 9.49 2.63
N TRP A 360 -6.94 8.49 3.08
CA TRP A 360 -6.67 7.76 4.30
C TRP A 360 -6.60 6.27 4.01
N ARG A 361 -5.60 5.56 4.55
CA ARG A 361 -5.53 4.10 4.49
C ARG A 361 -6.11 3.52 5.77
N ILE A 362 -7.02 2.56 5.65
CA ILE A 362 -7.56 1.82 6.80
C ILE A 362 -6.71 0.59 7.07
N GLU A 363 -6.32 0.37 8.32
CA GLU A 363 -5.50 -0.77 8.74
C GLU A 363 -6.21 -1.54 9.86
N LEU A 364 -6.43 -2.83 9.69
CA LEU A 364 -7.06 -3.69 10.70
C LEU A 364 -6.06 -3.99 11.83
N ILE A 365 -6.48 -3.76 13.07
CA ILE A 365 -5.69 -4.07 14.27
C ILE A 365 -6.13 -5.42 14.83
N GLY A 366 -5.17 -6.33 14.96
CA GLY A 366 -5.35 -7.72 15.40
C GLY A 366 -5.62 -7.90 16.89
#